data_AF-A0A8H6WPF6-F1
#
_entry.id   AF-A0A8H6WPF6-F1
#
_cell.length_a   1.000
_cell.length_b   1.000
_cell.length_c   1.000
_cell.angle_alpha   90.00
_cell.angle_beta   90.00
_cell.angle_gamma   90.00
#
_symmetry.space_group_name_H-M   'P 1'
#
loop_
_entity.id
_entity.type
_entity.pdbx_description
1 polymer ?
#
loop_
_entity_poly.entity_id
_entity_poly.type
_entity_poly.pdbx_seq_one_letter_code
_entity_poly.pdbx_strand_id
1 'polypeptide(L)'
;MKSFSALALLSFVSVAVAFSEPAGHEFQAPGPNDQRSPCPGLNALANHAYLPRNGQNITVPQVLDAALVGFNFDWPVFLLVAKQGLLTSTDKSSETMMSLEPLVLHNLIELDASLSRSDYQNGTGDSLHFNETIYSVLANSNPGVDYYNTTSMAQVMYQRLQYSKATNPTLINTQKEVNGRGGTAALALTSMGNATTGVAPKQFVDILFREERLPFLEGWKPSPVLITTDLIGPLVGAMVAGSNWTATQSCEPIVSGPGNSVDTAA
;
A
#
# COMPACT_ATOMS: atom_id res chain seq x y z
N MET A 1 59.83 -6.83 -44.43
CA MET A 1 58.97 -7.56 -43.46
C MET A 1 58.14 -6.53 -42.71
N LYS A 2 56.83 -6.43 -42.99
CA LYS A 2 55.90 -5.58 -42.24
C LYS A 2 54.91 -6.51 -41.56
N SER A 3 54.99 -6.59 -40.23
CA SER A 3 54.09 -7.39 -39.39
C SER A 3 52.76 -6.66 -39.27
N PHE A 4 51.66 -7.34 -39.62
CA PHE A 4 50.30 -6.88 -39.33
C PHE A 4 49.82 -7.60 -38.07
N SER A 5 49.70 -6.87 -36.95
CA SER A 5 48.97 -7.35 -35.77
C SER A 5 47.47 -7.21 -36.03
N ALA A 6 46.77 -8.34 -36.08
CA ALA A 6 45.31 -8.38 -36.07
C ALA A 6 44.81 -8.10 -34.66
N LEU A 7 44.14 -6.97 -34.47
CA LEU A 7 43.37 -6.68 -33.26
C LEU A 7 42.07 -7.47 -33.33
N ALA A 8 41.89 -8.46 -32.45
CA ALA A 8 40.62 -9.16 -32.29
C ALA A 8 39.65 -8.23 -31.52
N LEU A 9 38.60 -7.76 -32.20
CA LEU A 9 37.47 -7.12 -31.53
C LEU A 9 36.67 -8.19 -30.78
N LEU A 10 36.75 -8.18 -29.45
CA LEU A 10 35.82 -8.88 -28.58
C LEU A 10 34.50 -8.10 -28.55
N SER A 11 33.49 -8.59 -29.27
CA SER A 11 32.12 -8.08 -29.18
C SER A 11 31.51 -8.53 -27.85
N PHE A 12 31.30 -7.60 -26.92
CA PHE A 12 30.48 -7.84 -25.74
C PHE A 12 29.01 -7.91 -26.19
N VAL A 13 28.43 -9.11 -26.21
CA VAL A 13 26.99 -9.29 -26.33
C VAL A 13 26.39 -8.95 -24.96
N SER A 14 25.79 -7.77 -24.83
CA SER A 14 24.95 -7.43 -23.68
C SER A 14 23.73 -8.34 -23.69
N VAL A 15 23.71 -9.34 -22.80
CA VAL A 15 22.50 -10.12 -22.56
C VAL A 15 21.53 -9.21 -21.81
N ALA A 16 20.54 -8.67 -22.52
CA ALA A 16 19.41 -8.03 -21.89
C ALA A 16 18.65 -9.10 -21.09
N VAL A 17 18.69 -9.00 -19.75
CA VAL A 17 17.84 -9.83 -18.90
C VAL A 17 16.42 -9.30 -19.06
N ALA A 18 15.59 -10.01 -19.83
CA ALA A 18 14.17 -9.72 -19.91
C ALA A 18 13.50 -10.23 -18.63
N PHE A 19 12.93 -9.32 -17.84
CA PHE A 19 12.06 -9.72 -16.73
C PHE A 19 10.67 -10.05 -17.28
N SER A 20 10.01 -11.03 -16.67
CA SER A 20 8.68 -11.49 -17.06
C SER A 20 7.77 -11.61 -15.85
N GLU A 21 6.47 -11.43 -16.08
CA GLU A 21 5.46 -11.73 -15.07
C GLU A 21 5.33 -13.25 -14.87
N PRO A 22 4.92 -13.72 -13.68
CA PRO A 22 4.63 -15.12 -13.46
C PRO A 22 3.44 -15.58 -14.31
N ALA A 23 3.53 -16.77 -14.88
CA ALA A 23 2.46 -17.34 -15.70
C ALA A 23 1.15 -17.45 -14.90
N GLY A 24 0.04 -16.95 -15.47
CA GLY A 24 -1.27 -16.90 -14.82
C GLY A 24 -1.46 -15.70 -13.88
N HIS A 25 -0.40 -14.93 -13.62
CA HIS A 25 -0.41 -13.71 -12.82
C HIS A 25 0.04 -12.50 -13.64
N GLU A 26 -0.20 -12.51 -14.95
CA GLU A 26 0.01 -11.36 -15.81
C GLU A 26 -0.92 -10.21 -15.40
N PHE A 27 -0.40 -8.98 -15.47
CA PHE A 27 -1.18 -7.79 -15.18
C PHE A 27 -2.35 -7.65 -16.15
N GLN A 28 -3.54 -7.40 -15.61
CA GLN A 28 -4.69 -6.94 -16.36
C GLN A 28 -5.33 -5.79 -15.60
N ALA A 29 -5.48 -4.65 -16.28
CA ALA A 29 -6.17 -3.49 -15.73
C ALA A 29 -7.63 -3.87 -15.37
N PRO A 30 -8.20 -3.31 -14.28
CA PRO A 30 -9.58 -3.57 -13.90
C PRO A 30 -10.56 -3.11 -14.99
N GLY A 31 -11.57 -3.93 -15.25
CA GLY A 31 -12.72 -3.53 -16.05
C GLY A 31 -13.70 -2.65 -15.27
N PRO A 32 -14.71 -2.05 -15.94
CA PRO A 32 -15.68 -1.16 -15.29
C PRO A 32 -16.53 -1.77 -14.17
N ASN A 33 -16.61 -3.11 -14.10
CA ASN A 33 -17.40 -3.84 -13.11
C ASN A 33 -16.52 -4.52 -12.04
N ASP A 34 -15.21 -4.31 -12.10
CA ASP A 34 -14.27 -4.91 -11.16
C ASP A 34 -14.07 -3.97 -9.97
N GLN A 35 -14.30 -4.45 -8.76
CA GLN A 35 -14.15 -3.64 -7.56
C GLN A 35 -12.69 -3.50 -7.17
N ARG A 36 -12.30 -2.31 -6.75
CA ARG A 36 -10.98 -2.01 -6.19
C ARG A 36 -11.16 -1.28 -4.86
N SER A 37 -10.14 -1.35 -4.01
CA SER A 37 -10.11 -0.86 -2.63
C SER A 37 -9.30 0.43 -2.52
N PRO A 38 -9.28 1.11 -1.35
CA PRO A 38 -8.28 2.14 -1.09
C PRO A 38 -6.84 1.61 -0.91
N CYS A 39 -6.65 0.28 -0.86
CA CYS A 39 -5.36 -0.36 -0.68
C CYS A 39 -4.71 -0.73 -2.04
N PRO A 40 -3.59 -0.08 -2.44
CA PRO A 40 -2.93 -0.39 -3.70
C PRO A 40 -2.39 -1.82 -3.76
N GLY A 41 -2.01 -2.41 -2.62
CA GLY A 41 -1.53 -3.79 -2.54
C GLY A 41 -2.62 -4.82 -2.89
N LEU A 42 -3.82 -4.70 -2.31
CA LEU A 42 -4.94 -5.59 -2.64
C LEU A 42 -5.37 -5.43 -4.10
N ASN A 43 -5.34 -4.20 -4.60
CA ASN A 43 -5.68 -3.89 -5.98
C ASN A 43 -4.68 -4.52 -6.95
N ALA A 44 -3.38 -4.45 -6.66
CA ALA A 44 -2.35 -5.15 -7.42
C ALA A 44 -2.52 -6.67 -7.38
N LEU A 45 -2.84 -7.25 -6.23
CA LEU A 45 -3.10 -8.68 -6.13
C LEU A 45 -4.31 -9.11 -6.99
N ALA A 46 -5.37 -8.31 -7.06
CA ALA A 46 -6.50 -8.56 -7.96
C ALA A 46 -6.12 -8.36 -9.44
N ASN A 47 -5.38 -7.30 -9.78
CA ASN A 47 -4.89 -7.02 -11.13
C ASN A 47 -3.91 -8.10 -11.65
N HIS A 48 -3.31 -8.87 -10.75
CA HIS A 48 -2.45 -10.01 -11.06
C HIS A 48 -3.09 -11.37 -10.74
N ALA A 49 -4.41 -11.46 -10.55
CA ALA A 49 -5.13 -12.71 -10.26
C ALA A 49 -4.65 -13.53 -9.04
N TYR A 50 -3.90 -12.94 -8.11
CA TYR A 50 -3.70 -13.55 -6.79
C TYR A 50 -4.98 -13.52 -5.96
N LEU A 51 -5.81 -12.50 -6.19
CA LEU A 51 -7.21 -12.43 -5.75
C LEU A 51 -8.14 -12.52 -6.98
N PRO A 52 -9.43 -12.83 -6.79
CA PRO A 52 -10.43 -12.70 -7.85
C PRO A 52 -10.31 -11.34 -8.56
N ARG A 53 -10.11 -11.35 -9.89
CA ARG A 53 -9.88 -10.11 -10.68
C ARG A 53 -11.01 -9.09 -10.56
N ASN A 54 -12.24 -9.58 -10.34
CA ASN A 54 -13.43 -8.75 -10.12
C ASN A 54 -13.50 -8.10 -8.73
N GLY A 55 -12.58 -8.41 -7.83
CA GLY A 55 -12.48 -7.82 -6.49
C GLY A 55 -13.63 -8.18 -5.55
N GLN A 56 -14.35 -9.28 -5.80
CA GLN A 56 -15.56 -9.65 -5.06
C GLN A 56 -15.47 -11.07 -4.51
N ASN A 57 -16.26 -11.36 -3.47
CA ASN A 57 -16.37 -12.69 -2.85
C ASN A 57 -15.00 -13.25 -2.43
N ILE A 58 -14.30 -12.49 -1.60
CA ILE A 58 -12.95 -12.80 -1.12
C ILE A 58 -13.05 -13.24 0.35
N THR A 59 -12.58 -14.45 0.65
CA THR A 59 -12.44 -14.94 2.03
C THR A 59 -11.20 -14.33 2.72
N VAL A 60 -11.18 -14.36 4.06
CA VAL A 60 -9.95 -14.02 4.83
C VAL A 60 -8.75 -14.88 4.42
N PRO A 61 -8.83 -16.24 4.36
CA PRO A 61 -7.74 -17.07 3.86
C PRO A 61 -7.20 -16.65 2.49
N GLN A 62 -8.06 -16.31 1.53
CA GLN A 62 -7.60 -15.85 0.20
C GLN A 62 -6.75 -14.57 0.28
N VAL A 63 -7.08 -13.64 1.17
CA VAL A 63 -6.23 -12.45 1.39
C VAL A 63 -4.88 -12.82 1.99
N LEU A 64 -4.86 -13.70 2.99
CA LEU A 64 -3.62 -14.12 3.64
C LEU A 64 -2.70 -14.88 2.67
N ASP A 65 -3.27 -15.81 1.89
CA ASP A 65 -2.55 -16.57 0.87
C ASP A 65 -2.05 -15.65 -0.26
N ALA A 66 -2.89 -14.72 -0.74
CA ALA A 66 -2.47 -13.77 -1.77
C ALA A 66 -1.36 -12.83 -1.30
N ALA A 67 -1.41 -12.37 -0.04
CA ALA A 67 -0.34 -11.55 0.53
C ALA A 67 0.97 -12.32 0.71
N LEU A 68 0.89 -13.60 1.10
CA LEU A 68 2.06 -14.48 1.19
C LEU A 68 2.66 -14.74 -0.20
N VAL A 69 1.86 -15.19 -1.17
CA VAL A 69 2.36 -15.57 -2.49
C VAL A 69 2.79 -14.34 -3.29
N GLY A 70 2.02 -13.27 -3.24
CA GLY A 70 2.26 -12.07 -4.03
C GLY A 70 3.38 -11.18 -3.49
N PHE A 71 3.58 -11.11 -2.17
CA PHE A 71 4.55 -10.18 -1.56
C PHE A 71 5.49 -10.82 -0.53
N ASN A 72 5.26 -12.06 -0.11
CA ASN A 72 5.96 -12.75 0.99
C ASN A 72 5.69 -12.16 2.39
N PHE A 73 4.46 -11.72 2.65
CA PHE A 73 4.02 -11.38 4.00
C PHE A 73 3.55 -12.60 4.78
N ASP A 74 3.98 -12.71 6.04
CA ASP A 74 3.44 -13.71 6.96
C ASP A 74 2.00 -13.35 7.35
N TRP A 75 1.17 -14.37 7.57
CA TRP A 75 -0.26 -14.21 7.79
C TRP A 75 -0.65 -13.28 8.98
N PRO A 76 0.11 -13.17 10.10
CA PRO A 76 -0.26 -12.28 11.20
C PRO A 76 -0.26 -10.80 10.80
N VAL A 77 0.50 -10.42 9.75
CA VAL A 77 0.56 -9.05 9.26
C VAL A 77 -0.81 -8.54 8.82
N PHE A 78 -1.62 -9.40 8.19
CA PHE A 78 -2.92 -9.01 7.63
C PHE A 78 -4.12 -9.58 8.37
N LEU A 79 -3.94 -10.51 9.31
CA LEU A 79 -5.06 -11.21 9.97
C LEU A 79 -6.13 -10.25 10.52
N LEU A 80 -5.70 -9.24 11.28
CA LEU A 80 -6.64 -8.33 11.93
C LEU A 80 -7.43 -7.52 10.91
N VAL A 81 -6.75 -6.90 9.94
CA VAL A 81 -7.38 -6.06 8.92
C VAL A 81 -8.22 -6.88 7.94
N ALA A 82 -7.82 -8.11 7.61
CA ALA A 82 -8.62 -9.01 6.77
C ALA A 82 -9.92 -9.40 7.48
N LYS A 83 -9.88 -9.67 8.79
CA LYS A 83 -11.10 -9.91 9.58
C LYS A 83 -11.98 -8.67 9.70
N GLN A 84 -11.39 -7.50 9.89
CA GLN A 84 -12.14 -6.24 9.89
C GLN A 84 -12.84 -6.01 8.55
N GLY A 85 -12.23 -6.40 7.42
CA GLY A 85 -12.86 -6.30 6.11
C GLY A 85 -14.20 -7.06 5.99
N LEU A 86 -14.43 -8.11 6.79
CA LEU A 86 -15.74 -8.77 6.83
C LEU A 86 -16.85 -7.83 7.37
N LEU A 87 -16.50 -6.89 8.24
CA LEU A 87 -17.45 -5.92 8.81
C LEU A 87 -17.93 -4.90 7.77
N THR A 88 -17.31 -4.80 6.60
CA THR A 88 -17.77 -3.89 5.53
C THR A 88 -18.87 -4.50 4.67
N SER A 89 -19.13 -5.81 4.80
CA SER A 89 -20.16 -6.50 4.03
C SER A 89 -21.55 -5.96 4.38
N THR A 90 -22.33 -5.63 3.35
CA THR A 90 -23.77 -5.32 3.46
C THR A 90 -24.64 -6.51 3.06
N ASP A 91 -24.03 -7.57 2.52
CA ASP A 91 -24.72 -8.79 2.12
C ASP A 91 -24.78 -9.78 3.30
N LYS A 92 -25.96 -9.87 3.90
CA LYS A 92 -26.25 -10.78 5.02
C LYS A 92 -26.07 -12.27 4.67
N SER A 93 -26.04 -12.61 3.39
CA SER A 93 -25.80 -13.99 2.94
C SER A 93 -24.31 -14.34 2.83
N SER A 94 -23.43 -13.36 3.04
CA SER A 94 -22.00 -13.42 2.76
C SER A 94 -21.16 -12.94 3.95
N GLU A 95 -21.46 -13.41 5.16
CA GLU A 95 -20.75 -13.03 6.41
C GLU A 95 -19.29 -13.49 6.46
N THR A 96 -18.90 -14.41 5.57
CA THR A 96 -17.55 -14.99 5.50
C THR A 96 -16.71 -14.43 4.34
N MET A 97 -17.28 -13.52 3.55
CA MET A 97 -16.63 -12.94 2.38
C MET A 97 -16.70 -11.42 2.43
N MET A 98 -15.74 -10.79 1.76
CA MET A 98 -15.73 -9.35 1.53
C MET A 98 -15.50 -9.05 0.05
N SER A 99 -15.73 -7.80 -0.31
CA SER A 99 -15.36 -7.25 -1.61
C SER A 99 -14.45 -6.04 -1.40
N LEU A 100 -13.66 -5.68 -2.41
CA LEU A 100 -12.59 -4.69 -2.29
C LEU A 100 -13.10 -3.25 -2.12
N GLU A 101 -14.16 -2.87 -2.83
CA GLU A 101 -14.67 -1.48 -2.78
C GLU A 101 -15.26 -1.09 -1.42
N PRO A 102 -16.08 -1.94 -0.75
CA PRO A 102 -16.57 -1.66 0.60
C PRO A 102 -15.47 -1.42 1.66
N LEU A 103 -14.22 -1.79 1.41
CA LEU A 103 -13.09 -1.49 2.32
C LEU A 103 -12.82 0.01 2.48
N VAL A 104 -13.45 0.87 1.66
CA VAL A 104 -13.45 2.33 1.84
C VAL A 104 -14.30 2.81 3.01
N LEU A 105 -14.97 1.90 3.75
CA LEU A 105 -15.71 2.27 4.96
C LEU A 105 -14.79 3.01 5.95
N HIS A 106 -15.04 4.32 6.07
CA HIS A 106 -14.21 5.24 6.82
C HIS A 106 -14.13 4.88 8.29
N ASN A 107 -12.93 5.04 8.86
CA ASN A 107 -12.62 4.80 10.26
C ASN A 107 -12.85 3.35 10.74
N LEU A 108 -12.94 2.38 9.82
CA LEU A 108 -12.75 0.96 10.15
C LEU A 108 -11.29 0.54 9.89
N ILE A 109 -10.90 0.52 8.61
CA ILE A 109 -9.53 0.30 8.12
C ILE A 109 -9.05 1.56 7.39
N GLU A 110 -9.90 2.11 6.52
CA GLU A 110 -9.66 3.38 5.81
C GLU A 110 -9.49 4.53 6.81
N LEU A 111 -8.54 5.42 6.53
CA LEU A 111 -8.10 6.47 7.44
C LEU A 111 -7.67 7.74 6.69
N ASP A 112 -7.85 8.88 7.37
CA ASP A 112 -7.45 10.20 6.88
C ASP A 112 -5.92 10.38 6.82
N ALA A 113 -5.50 11.38 6.04
CA ALA A 113 -4.11 11.70 5.74
C ALA A 113 -3.37 10.54 5.05
N SER A 114 -4.10 9.84 4.17
CA SER A 114 -3.57 8.78 3.32
C SER A 114 -2.44 9.27 2.39
N LEU A 115 -1.55 8.35 2.00
CA LEU A 115 -0.40 8.62 1.12
C LEU A 115 -0.81 8.99 -0.32
N SER A 116 -1.97 8.52 -0.78
CA SER A 116 -2.38 8.64 -2.19
C SER A 116 -3.88 8.86 -2.42
N ARG A 117 -4.70 8.88 -1.36
CA ARG A 117 -6.16 9.05 -1.42
C ARG A 117 -6.55 10.35 -0.71
N SER A 118 -7.64 10.96 -1.15
CA SER A 118 -8.24 12.08 -0.41
C SER A 118 -8.89 11.58 0.88
N ASP A 119 -9.02 12.47 1.86
CA ASP A 119 -9.80 12.24 3.09
C ASP A 119 -11.31 12.18 2.82
N TYR A 120 -12.01 11.37 3.63
CA TYR A 120 -13.43 11.04 3.48
C TYR A 120 -14.38 12.25 3.57
N GLN A 121 -15.49 12.19 2.83
CA GLN A 121 -16.58 13.19 2.76
C GLN A 121 -16.08 14.64 2.62
N ASN A 122 -16.43 15.50 3.58
CA ASN A 122 -16.14 16.94 3.60
C ASN A 122 -14.65 17.23 3.85
N GLY A 123 -13.82 16.17 3.98
CA GLY A 123 -12.39 16.26 4.16
C GLY A 123 -11.70 16.80 2.91
N THR A 124 -11.60 15.98 1.87
CA THR A 124 -11.01 16.41 0.58
C THR A 124 -11.54 15.66 -0.65
N GLY A 125 -12.53 14.79 -0.48
CA GLY A 125 -13.27 14.15 -1.58
C GLY A 125 -13.21 12.63 -1.56
N ASP A 126 -12.59 12.06 -2.59
CA ASP A 126 -12.62 10.63 -2.91
C ASP A 126 -11.54 9.84 -2.13
N SER A 127 -11.97 9.09 -1.11
CA SER A 127 -11.10 8.23 -0.31
C SER A 127 -10.87 6.84 -0.90
N LEU A 128 -11.44 6.54 -2.07
CA LEU A 128 -11.28 5.25 -2.74
C LEU A 128 -10.14 5.28 -3.77
N HIS A 129 -10.20 6.23 -4.69
CA HIS A 129 -9.35 6.21 -5.88
C HIS A 129 -7.99 6.90 -5.67
N PHE A 130 -6.98 6.43 -6.40
CA PHE A 130 -5.68 7.08 -6.46
C PHE A 130 -5.81 8.55 -6.90
N ASN A 131 -5.09 9.44 -6.23
CA ASN A 131 -5.08 10.87 -6.50
C ASN A 131 -3.63 11.36 -6.65
N GLU A 132 -3.22 11.69 -7.87
CA GLU A 132 -1.84 12.13 -8.18
C GLU A 132 -1.46 13.41 -7.41
N THR A 133 -2.41 14.33 -7.19
CA THR A 133 -2.14 15.55 -6.41
C THR A 133 -1.78 15.22 -4.97
N ILE A 134 -2.50 14.29 -4.34
CA ILE A 134 -2.20 13.81 -2.99
C ILE A 134 -0.86 13.05 -2.98
N TYR A 135 -0.68 12.15 -3.94
CA TYR A 135 0.53 11.32 -4.06
C TYR A 135 1.80 12.13 -4.34
N SER A 136 1.68 13.32 -4.94
CA SER A 136 2.82 14.18 -5.27
C SER A 136 3.70 14.51 -4.05
N VAL A 137 3.13 14.51 -2.83
CA VAL A 137 3.90 14.69 -1.59
C VAL A 137 4.92 13.56 -1.41
N LEU A 138 4.49 12.30 -1.62
CA LEU A 138 5.39 11.15 -1.60
C LEU A 138 6.35 11.18 -2.79
N ALA A 139 5.84 11.39 -4.00
CA ALA A 139 6.64 11.40 -5.23
C ALA A 139 7.82 12.39 -5.20
N ASN A 140 7.64 13.54 -4.55
CA ASN A 140 8.67 14.57 -4.42
C ASN A 140 9.52 14.43 -3.13
N SER A 141 9.27 13.43 -2.30
CA SER A 141 10.02 13.21 -1.07
C SER A 141 11.43 12.64 -1.33
N ASN A 142 12.32 12.80 -0.35
CA ASN A 142 13.72 12.34 -0.43
C ASN A 142 14.46 12.85 -1.69
N PRO A 143 14.54 14.18 -1.92
CA PRO A 143 15.15 14.72 -3.13
C PRO A 143 16.64 14.38 -3.20
N GLY A 144 17.14 14.17 -4.42
CA GLY A 144 18.55 13.85 -4.68
C GLY A 144 18.90 12.36 -4.61
N VAL A 145 17.95 11.49 -4.24
CA VAL A 145 18.09 10.03 -4.28
C VAL A 145 16.88 9.36 -4.92
N ASP A 146 17.06 8.11 -5.36
CA ASP A 146 16.12 7.29 -6.13
C ASP A 146 15.37 6.25 -5.29
N TYR A 147 15.37 6.40 -3.95
CA TYR A 147 14.66 5.54 -3.02
C TYR A 147 13.82 6.33 -2.01
N TYR A 148 12.79 5.69 -1.46
CA TYR A 148 12.12 6.09 -0.23
C TYR A 148 12.71 5.31 0.95
N ASN A 149 12.70 5.90 2.13
CA ASN A 149 13.07 5.24 3.38
C ASN A 149 12.16 5.69 4.53
N THR A 150 12.40 5.18 5.74
CA THR A 150 11.61 5.54 6.92
C THR A 150 11.66 7.05 7.22
N THR A 151 12.79 7.73 7.02
CA THR A 151 12.89 9.17 7.23
C THR A 151 12.02 9.95 6.26
N SER A 152 12.06 9.63 4.96
CA SER A 152 11.23 10.32 3.97
C SER A 152 9.75 10.02 4.15
N MET A 153 9.38 8.78 4.48
CA MET A 153 8.00 8.41 4.78
C MET A 153 7.46 9.12 6.02
N ALA A 154 8.27 9.29 7.07
CA ALA A 154 7.90 10.05 8.26
C ALA A 154 7.59 11.52 7.94
N GLN A 155 8.41 12.14 7.09
CA GLN A 155 8.18 13.51 6.61
C GLN A 155 6.89 13.60 5.77
N VAL A 156 6.64 12.63 4.90
CA VAL A 156 5.39 12.55 4.12
C VAL A 156 4.18 12.40 5.05
N MET A 157 4.24 11.51 6.04
CA MET A 157 3.18 11.35 7.05
C MET A 157 2.89 12.67 7.78
N TYR A 158 3.92 13.41 8.17
CA TYR A 158 3.77 14.73 8.77
C TYR A 158 3.07 15.71 7.82
N GLN A 159 3.55 15.84 6.58
CA GLN A 159 3.01 16.78 5.58
C GLN A 159 1.56 16.46 5.22
N ARG A 160 1.23 15.18 5.03
CA ARG A 160 -0.13 14.71 4.78
C ARG A 160 -1.06 15.05 5.94
N LEU A 161 -0.61 14.84 7.19
CA LEU A 161 -1.39 15.22 8.37
C LEU A 161 -1.59 16.73 8.49
N GLN A 162 -0.56 17.55 8.22
CA GLN A 162 -0.72 19.03 8.24
C GLN A 162 -1.72 19.50 7.19
N TYR A 163 -1.69 18.90 6.00
CA TYR A 163 -2.67 19.18 4.97
C TYR A 163 -4.08 18.83 5.45
N SER A 164 -4.30 17.61 5.95
CA SER A 164 -5.61 17.20 6.49
C SER A 164 -6.08 18.08 7.65
N LYS A 165 -5.19 18.50 8.56
CA LYS A 165 -5.54 19.47 9.62
C LYS A 165 -6.02 20.81 9.08
N ALA A 166 -5.50 21.24 7.93
CA ALA A 166 -5.87 22.51 7.31
C ALA A 166 -7.13 22.43 6.45
N THR A 167 -7.46 21.25 5.90
CA THR A 167 -8.52 21.11 4.89
C THR A 167 -9.69 20.25 5.33
N ASN A 168 -9.52 19.36 6.32
CA ASN A 168 -10.54 18.42 6.76
C ASN A 168 -11.08 18.80 8.16
N PRO A 169 -12.26 19.46 8.24
CA PRO A 169 -12.85 19.86 9.53
C PRO A 169 -13.33 18.67 10.37
N THR A 170 -13.43 17.48 9.79
CA THR A 170 -13.90 16.24 10.44
C THR A 170 -12.76 15.23 10.66
N LEU A 171 -11.50 15.68 10.57
CA LEU A 171 -10.32 14.84 10.69
C LEU A 171 -10.34 13.94 11.94
N ILE A 172 -10.17 12.64 11.72
CA ILE A 172 -9.86 11.67 12.77
C ILE A 172 -8.35 11.46 12.81
N ASN A 173 -7.73 11.71 13.98
CA ASN A 173 -6.30 11.62 14.14
C ASN A 173 -5.93 11.19 15.57
N THR A 174 -6.10 9.90 15.83
CA THR A 174 -5.81 9.26 17.12
C THR A 174 -4.58 8.35 17.00
N GLN A 175 -4.29 7.59 18.07
CA GLN A 175 -3.21 6.62 18.08
C GLN A 175 -3.41 5.51 17.04
N LYS A 176 -4.67 5.12 16.77
CA LYS A 176 -4.99 4.16 15.70
C LYS A 176 -4.56 4.69 14.34
N GLU A 177 -4.89 5.93 14.00
CA GLU A 177 -4.63 6.50 12.67
C GLU A 177 -3.13 6.72 12.44
N VAL A 178 -2.37 7.17 13.44
CA VAL A 178 -0.92 7.31 13.27
C VAL A 178 -0.24 5.95 13.10
N ASN A 179 -0.68 4.93 13.85
CA ASN A 179 -0.17 3.57 13.71
C ASN A 179 -0.58 2.95 12.37
N GLY A 180 -1.82 3.19 11.91
CA GLY A 180 -2.31 2.75 10.62
C GLY A 180 -1.54 3.39 9.46
N ARG A 181 -1.32 4.71 9.49
CA ARG A 181 -0.47 5.41 8.49
C ARG A 181 0.98 4.91 8.48
N GLY A 182 1.56 4.68 9.67
CA GLY A 182 2.89 4.10 9.76
C GLY A 182 2.94 2.67 9.22
N GLY A 183 1.90 1.88 9.49
CA GLY A 183 1.72 0.52 8.96
C GLY A 183 1.65 0.50 7.43
N THR A 184 0.82 1.34 6.81
CA THR A 184 0.72 1.40 5.34
C THR A 184 2.00 1.88 4.67
N ALA A 185 2.71 2.84 5.28
CA ALA A 185 4.03 3.26 4.82
C ALA A 185 5.07 2.13 4.93
N ALA A 186 5.04 1.34 6.01
CA ALA A 186 5.95 0.21 6.19
C ALA A 186 5.66 -0.91 5.19
N LEU A 187 4.38 -1.20 4.92
CA LEU A 187 3.97 -2.16 3.90
C LEU A 187 4.49 -1.75 2.52
N ALA A 188 4.40 -0.46 2.15
CA ALA A 188 4.96 0.03 0.89
C ALA A 188 6.49 -0.16 0.82
N LEU A 189 7.23 0.22 1.85
CA LEU A 189 8.69 0.10 1.88
C LEU A 189 9.17 -1.35 1.87
N THR A 190 8.49 -2.24 2.61
CA THR A 190 8.93 -3.63 2.78
C THR A 190 8.53 -4.52 1.60
N SER A 191 7.37 -4.27 0.98
CA SER A 191 6.95 -5.01 -0.22
C SER A 191 7.72 -4.60 -1.47
N MET A 192 7.99 -3.30 -1.64
CA MET A 192 8.62 -2.76 -2.85
C MET A 192 10.14 -2.57 -2.72
N GLY A 193 10.75 -3.10 -1.67
CA GLY A 193 12.14 -2.79 -1.33
C GLY A 193 12.83 -3.84 -0.49
N ASN A 194 13.85 -3.40 0.25
CA ASN A 194 14.51 -4.22 1.24
C ASN A 194 13.67 -4.24 2.53
N ALA A 195 13.04 -5.38 2.80
CA ALA A 195 12.18 -5.57 3.95
C ALA A 195 12.89 -5.28 5.28
N THR A 196 14.17 -5.63 5.44
CA THR A 196 14.90 -5.45 6.69
C THR A 196 15.25 -3.98 6.95
N THR A 197 15.65 -3.23 5.91
CA THR A 197 16.12 -1.84 6.09
C THR A 197 15.01 -0.80 5.91
N GLY A 198 13.85 -1.19 5.37
CA GLY A 198 12.77 -0.25 5.05
C GLY A 198 13.19 0.78 3.99
N VAL A 199 13.90 0.33 2.96
CA VAL A 199 14.36 1.17 1.84
C VAL A 199 13.82 0.58 0.55
N ALA A 200 13.07 1.37 -0.22
CA ALA A 200 12.45 0.91 -1.47
C ALA A 200 12.80 1.85 -2.63
N PRO A 201 13.19 1.33 -3.81
CA PRO A 201 13.33 2.13 -5.02
C PRO A 201 12.04 2.88 -5.32
N LYS A 202 12.15 4.18 -5.64
CA LYS A 202 10.99 5.02 -5.96
C LYS A 202 10.20 4.43 -7.12
N GLN A 203 10.89 3.92 -8.14
CA GLN A 203 10.27 3.30 -9.31
C GLN A 203 9.24 2.22 -8.93
N PHE A 204 9.57 1.32 -7.99
CA PHE A 204 8.67 0.22 -7.63
C PHE A 204 7.47 0.70 -6.82
N VAL A 205 7.68 1.61 -5.88
CA VAL A 205 6.60 2.22 -5.09
C VAL A 205 5.68 3.05 -5.99
N ASP A 206 6.25 3.83 -6.91
CA ASP A 206 5.51 4.67 -7.85
C ASP A 206 4.61 3.83 -8.78
N ILE A 207 5.09 2.70 -9.29
CA ILE A 207 4.29 1.77 -10.10
C ILE A 207 3.17 1.15 -9.26
N LEU A 208 3.47 0.68 -8.05
CA LEU A 208 2.46 0.10 -7.16
C LEU A 208 1.31 1.09 -6.90
N PHE A 209 1.61 2.37 -6.66
CA PHE A 209 0.57 3.35 -6.35
C PHE A 209 -0.16 3.88 -7.57
N ARG A 210 0.54 4.17 -8.68
CA ARG A 210 -0.06 4.77 -9.88
C ARG A 210 -0.77 3.76 -10.77
N GLU A 211 -0.24 2.55 -10.86
CA GLU A 211 -0.74 1.51 -11.78
C GLU A 211 -1.43 0.37 -11.04
N GLU A 212 -1.26 0.28 -9.71
CA GLU A 212 -1.72 -0.85 -8.92
C GLU A 212 -1.26 -2.16 -9.56
N ARG A 213 0.04 -2.19 -9.90
CA ARG A 213 0.72 -3.27 -10.61
C ARG A 213 1.95 -3.68 -9.83
N LEU A 214 2.25 -4.98 -9.85
CA LEU A 214 3.52 -5.50 -9.35
C LEU A 214 4.61 -5.26 -10.41
N PRO A 215 5.73 -4.58 -10.09
CA PRO A 215 6.70 -4.12 -11.07
C PRO A 215 7.66 -5.23 -11.59
N PHE A 216 7.12 -6.40 -11.92
CA PHE A 216 7.90 -7.54 -12.41
C PHE A 216 8.70 -7.19 -13.66
N LEU A 217 8.13 -6.42 -14.59
CA LEU A 217 8.79 -6.01 -15.83
C LEU A 217 9.97 -5.05 -15.59
N GLU A 218 9.95 -4.33 -14.46
CA GLU A 218 11.00 -3.45 -14.00
C GLU A 218 12.03 -4.17 -13.11
N GLY A 219 11.90 -5.48 -12.93
CA GLY A 219 12.84 -6.32 -12.20
C GLY A 219 12.54 -6.48 -10.71
N TRP A 220 11.38 -5.99 -10.24
CA TRP A 220 10.92 -6.29 -8.90
C TRP A 220 10.59 -7.78 -8.74
N LYS A 221 10.81 -8.28 -7.53
CA LYS A 221 10.45 -9.63 -7.10
C LYS A 221 9.92 -9.55 -5.66
N PRO A 222 9.05 -10.47 -5.23
CA PRO A 222 8.67 -10.58 -3.82
C PRO A 222 9.90 -10.64 -2.93
N SER A 223 9.78 -10.11 -1.71
CA SER A 223 10.89 -10.08 -0.76
C SER A 223 11.49 -11.48 -0.57
N PRO A 224 12.82 -11.65 -0.62
CA PRO A 224 13.45 -12.93 -0.30
C PRO A 224 13.40 -13.26 1.21
N VAL A 225 13.02 -12.29 2.04
CA VAL A 225 12.84 -12.42 3.49
C VAL A 225 11.35 -12.41 3.79
N LEU A 226 10.87 -13.38 4.57
CA LEU A 226 9.49 -13.42 5.05
C LEU A 226 9.21 -12.15 5.88
N ILE A 227 8.22 -11.37 5.47
CA ILE A 227 7.89 -10.09 6.10
C ILE A 227 6.91 -10.36 7.25
N THR A 228 7.38 -10.26 8.48
CA THR A 228 6.61 -10.52 9.70
C THR A 228 6.23 -9.24 10.44
N THR A 229 5.35 -9.35 11.45
CA THR A 229 5.03 -8.24 12.35
C THR A 229 6.25 -7.72 13.10
N ASP A 230 7.19 -8.59 13.49
CA ASP A 230 8.43 -8.23 14.19
C ASP A 230 9.38 -7.42 13.32
N LEU A 231 9.34 -7.64 12.00
CA LEU A 231 10.12 -6.88 11.03
C LEU A 231 9.46 -5.50 10.77
N ILE A 232 8.14 -5.45 10.66
CA ILE A 232 7.40 -4.21 10.35
C ILE A 232 7.36 -3.26 11.56
N GLY A 233 7.14 -3.78 12.77
CA GLY A 233 6.89 -2.97 13.97
C GLY A 233 7.95 -1.89 14.25
N PRO A 234 9.26 -2.21 14.23
CA PRO A 234 10.31 -1.20 14.41
C PRO A 234 10.32 -0.11 13.33
N LEU A 235 10.02 -0.45 12.07
CA LEU A 235 9.94 0.53 10.98
C LEU A 235 8.76 1.49 11.20
N VAL A 236 7.61 0.95 11.60
CA VAL A 236 6.43 1.76 11.99
C VAL A 236 6.80 2.70 13.13
N GLY A 237 7.42 2.18 14.20
CA GLY A 237 7.84 2.98 15.35
C GLY A 237 8.78 4.12 14.98
N ALA A 238 9.76 3.87 14.11
CA ALA A 238 10.67 4.90 13.61
C ALA A 238 9.96 6.00 12.81
N MET A 239 9.01 5.61 11.94
CA MET A 239 8.25 6.57 11.14
C MET A 239 7.27 7.39 11.98
N VAL A 240 6.58 6.76 12.93
CA VAL A 240 5.70 7.45 13.88
C VAL A 240 6.52 8.46 14.70
N ALA A 241 7.66 8.06 15.26
CA ALA A 241 8.54 8.95 16.01
C ALA A 241 9.07 10.12 15.14
N GLY A 242 9.47 9.85 13.89
CA GLY A 242 9.97 10.87 12.97
C GLY A 242 8.90 11.79 12.39
N SER A 243 7.61 11.43 12.51
CA SER A 243 6.50 12.20 11.94
C SER A 243 6.05 13.39 12.78
N ASN A 244 6.69 13.63 13.94
CA ASN A 244 6.31 14.70 14.89
C ASN A 244 4.80 14.73 15.16
N TRP A 245 4.20 13.55 15.31
CA TRP A 245 2.76 13.41 15.42
C TRP A 245 2.22 14.00 16.72
N THR A 246 1.06 14.64 16.62
CA THR A 246 0.25 15.08 17.75
C THR A 246 -1.20 14.69 17.52
N ALA A 247 -1.84 14.11 18.54
CA ALA A 247 -3.24 13.74 18.52
C ALA A 247 -4.16 14.96 18.33
N THR A 248 -5.32 14.75 17.70
CA THR A 248 -6.44 15.69 17.83
C THR A 248 -7.20 15.40 19.13
N GLN A 249 -8.09 16.33 19.54
CA GLN A 249 -8.87 16.17 20.78
C GLN A 249 -10.07 15.21 20.62
N SER A 250 -10.32 14.69 19.43
CA SER A 250 -11.43 13.79 19.14
C SER A 250 -11.16 12.39 19.70
N CYS A 251 -12.16 11.80 20.34
CA CYS A 251 -12.09 10.40 20.72
C CYS A 251 -12.20 9.49 19.48
N GLU A 252 -11.65 8.28 19.56
CA GLU A 252 -11.66 7.30 18.48
C GLU A 252 -13.07 6.68 18.35
N PRO A 253 -13.80 6.87 17.23
CA PRO A 253 -15.10 6.23 17.07
C PRO A 253 -14.94 4.73 16.85
N ILE A 254 -15.85 3.94 17.40
CA ILE A 254 -15.91 2.50 17.14
C ILE A 254 -16.84 2.27 15.94
N VAL A 255 -16.29 1.85 14.81
CA VAL A 255 -17.06 1.44 13.62
C VAL A 255 -17.20 -0.08 13.63
N SER A 256 -18.44 -0.57 13.63
CA SER A 256 -18.75 -2.01 13.61
C SER A 256 -19.33 -2.49 12.28
N GLY A 257 -19.61 -1.57 11.35
CA GLY A 257 -20.02 -1.87 9.99
C GLY A 257 -20.71 -0.68 9.31
N PRO A 258 -21.25 -0.87 8.09
CA PRO A 258 -21.93 0.18 7.33
C PRO A 258 -23.07 0.80 8.15
N GLY A 259 -23.01 2.12 8.33
CA GLY A 259 -24.02 2.88 9.11
C GLY A 259 -24.01 2.62 10.61
N ASN A 260 -23.03 1.88 11.15
CA ASN A 260 -22.95 1.53 12.56
C ASN A 260 -21.63 2.06 13.17
N SER A 261 -21.73 3.19 13.86
CA SER A 261 -20.62 3.83 14.57
C SER A 261 -21.05 4.34 15.93
N VAL A 262 -20.21 4.14 16.95
CA VAL A 262 -20.40 4.70 18.29
C VAL A 262 -19.36 5.81 18.49
N ASP A 263 -19.84 7.02 18.77
CA ASP A 263 -18.98 8.11 19.24
C ASP A 263 -18.61 7.83 20.70
N THR A 264 -17.31 7.71 20.95
CA THR A 264 -16.77 7.42 22.29
C THR A 264 -16.60 8.67 23.15
N ALA A 265 -16.91 9.86 22.62
CA ALA A 265 -16.96 11.11 23.36
C ALA A 265 -18.33 11.44 23.97
N ALA A 266 -19.38 10.66 23.64
CA ALA A 266 -20.75 10.87 24.08
C ALA A 266 -21.09 10.21 25.43
#